data_AF-A0A949MZC7-F1
#
_entry.id   AF-A0A949MZC7-F1
#
_cell.length_a   1.000
_cell.length_b   1.000
_cell.length_c   1.000
_cell.angle_alpha   90.00
_cell.angle_beta   90.00
_cell.angle_gamma   90.00
#
_symmetry.space_group_name_H-M   'P 1'
#
loop_
_entity.id
_entity.type
_entity.pdbx_description
1 polymer ?
#
loop_
_entity_poly.entity_id
_entity_poly.type
_entity_poly.pdbx_seq_one_letter_code
_entity_poly.pdbx_strand_id
1 'polypeptide(L)' 'MCHRTTCRRCGKATWAGCGNHVEQALKGVAKADRCSCANEPASGGLLSRLLGR' A
#
# COMPACT_ATOMS: atom_id res chain seq x y z
N MET A 1 -7.57 -4.57 8.09
CA MET A 1 -7.10 -5.79 7.38
C MET A 1 -6.34 -5.35 6.13
N CYS A 2 -5.04 -5.64 6.03
CA CYS A 2 -4.31 -5.33 4.80
C CYS A 2 -4.56 -6.44 3.78
N HIS A 3 -4.82 -6.07 2.53
CA HIS A 3 -5.07 -7.05 1.48
C HIS A 3 -4.41 -6.60 0.18
N ARG A 4 -4.21 -7.57 -0.72
CA ARG A 4 -3.71 -7.34 -2.07
C ARG A 4 -4.79 -6.67 -2.90
N THR A 5 -4.42 -5.64 -3.65
CA THR A 5 -5.27 -4.99 -4.65
C THR A 5 -4.46 -4.66 -5.89
N THR A 6 -5.11 -4.23 -6.96
CA THR A 6 -4.45 -3.87 -8.22
C THR A 6 -4.36 -2.36 -8.33
N CYS A 7 -3.17 -1.85 -8.68
CA CYS A 7 -2.99 -0.43 -8.90
C CYS A 7 -3.76 0.00 -10.16
N ARG A 8 -4.66 0.97 -10.02
CA ARG A 8 -5.42 1.50 -11.17
C ARG A 8 -4.57 2.31 -12.16
N ARG A 9 -3.37 2.75 -11.76
CA ARG A 9 -2.46 3.54 -12.60
C ARG A 9 -1.56 2.67 -13.48
N CYS A 10 -1.01 1.59 -12.93
CA CYS A 10 -0.05 0.73 -13.65
C CYS A 10 -0.49 -0.72 -13.83
N GLY A 11 -1.64 -1.13 -13.29
CA GLY A 11 -2.16 -2.50 -13.38
C GLY A 11 -1.40 -3.54 -12.55
N LYS A 12 -0.35 -3.15 -11.82
CA LYS A 12 0.48 -4.04 -10.99
C LYS A 12 -0.12 -4.29 -9.62
N ALA A 13 0.34 -5.36 -8.96
CA ALA A 13 -0.12 -5.71 -7.62
C ALA A 13 0.38 -4.70 -6.56
N THR A 14 -0.53 -4.23 -5.72
CA THR A 14 -0.28 -3.31 -4.62
C THR A 14 -1.04 -3.74 -3.36
N TRP A 15 -0.91 -3.00 -2.26
CA TRP A 15 -1.64 -3.27 -1.02
C TRP A 15 -2.57 -2.12 -0.66
N ALA A 16 -3.67 -2.45 0.01
CA ALA A 16 -4.52 -1.48 0.69
C ALA A 16 -4.56 -1.81 2.19
N GLY A 17 -4.28 -0.82 3.04
CA GLY A 17 -4.27 -1.00 4.50
C GLY A 17 -3.35 -0.02 5.23
N CYS A 18 -2.96 -0.39 6.45
CA CYS A 18 -2.16 0.46 7.34
C CYS A 18 -0.65 0.42 7.10
N GLY A 19 -0.17 -0.33 6.10
CA GLY A 19 1.26 -0.40 5.78
C GLY A 19 2.09 -1.36 6.64
N ASN A 20 1.60 -1.77 7.82
CA ASN A 20 2.33 -2.72 8.67
C ASN A 20 2.34 -4.16 8.13
N HIS A 21 1.48 -4.46 7.15
CA HIS A 21 1.34 -5.82 6.60
C HIS A 21 1.52 -5.85 5.09
N VAL A 22 2.33 -4.95 4.51
CA VAL A 22 2.61 -4.93 3.06
C VAL A 22 3.19 -6.25 2.59
N GLU A 23 4.19 -6.77 3.29
CA GLU A 23 4.87 -8.01 2.93
C GLU A 23 3.95 -9.23 2.99
N GLN A 24 2.99 -9.23 3.92
CA GLN A 24 1.97 -10.27 4.00
C GLN A 24 0.92 -10.12 2.87
N ALA A 25 0.47 -8.89 2.59
CA ALA A 25 -0.47 -8.61 1.49
C ALA A 25 0.13 -8.96 0.12
N LEU A 26 1.43 -8.73 -0.06
CA LEU A 26 2.17 -9.00 -1.29
C LEU A 26 2.95 -10.32 -1.26
N LYS A 27 2.64 -11.23 -0.34
CA LYS A 27 3.31 -12.54 -0.25
C LYS A 27 3.17 -13.33 -1.55
N GLY A 28 4.29 -13.70 -2.16
CA GLY A 28 4.32 -14.41 -3.45
C GLY A 28 4.21 -13.52 -4.69
N VAL A 29 4.12 -12.19 -4.54
CA VAL A 29 4.25 -11.25 -5.66
C VAL A 29 5.72 -10.92 -5.84
N ALA A 30 6.28 -11.24 -7.01
CA ALA A 30 7.64 -10.89 -7.37
C ALA A 30 7.82 -9.36 -7.38
N LYS A 31 9.01 -8.87 -7.04
CA LYS A 31 9.27 -7.42 -6.96
C LYS A 31 8.96 -6.68 -8.27
N ALA A 32 9.16 -7.32 -9.42
CA ALA A 32 8.87 -6.76 -10.74
C ALA A 32 7.35 -6.51 -10.98
N ASP A 33 6.51 -7.34 -10.37
CA ASP A 33 5.04 -7.30 -10.46
C ASP A 33 4.38 -6.46 -9.36
N ARG A 34 5.20 -5.91 -8.45
CA ARG A 34 4.73 -4.95 -7.45
C ARG A 34 4.62 -3.56 -8.07
N CYS A 35 3.60 -2.83 -7.67
CA CYS A 35 3.45 -1.42 -8.02
C CYS A 35 4.64 -0.62 -7.48
N SER A 36 5.27 0.18 -8.35
CA SER A 36 6.35 1.11 -8.00
C SER A 36 5.96 2.57 -8.25
N CYS A 37 4.67 2.87 -8.44
CA CYS A 37 4.22 4.24 -8.63
C CYS A 37 4.59 5.07 -7.39
N ALA A 38 5.43 6.09 -7.56
CA ALA A 38 5.94 6.97 -6.50
C ALA A 38 4.89 7.92 -5.89
N ASN A 39 3.61 7.53 -5.90
CA ASN A 39 2.49 8.36 -5.45
C ASN A 39 1.45 7.46 -4.78
N GLU A 40 1.77 7.02 -3.57
CA GLU A 40 0.89 7.10 -2.40
C GLU A 40 1.63 6.36 -1.27
N PRO A 41 2.06 7.06 -0.21
CA PRO A 41 2.50 6.36 0.99
C PRO A 41 1.28 5.64 1.53
N ALA A 42 1.17 4.34 1.32
CA ALA A 42 0.12 3.52 1.92
C ALA A 42 0.40 3.25 3.43
N SER A 43 0.93 4.28 4.10
CA SER A 43 1.29 4.33 5.52
C SER A 43 1.28 5.80 5.98
N GLY A 44 0.27 6.18 6.76
CA GLY A 44 0.23 7.45 7.52
C GLY A 44 -0.99 8.32 7.16
N GLY A 45 -1.86 8.74 8.07
CA GLY A 45 -1.55 9.02 9.46
C GLY A 45 -2.75 8.83 10.39
N LEU A 46 -2.43 8.22 11.53
CA LEU A 46 -3.05 8.63 12.78
C LEU A 46 -2.66 10.09 13.11
N LEU A 47 -1.50 10.57 12.65
CA LEU A 47 -1.02 11.93 12.83
C LEU A 47 -1.84 13.00 12.07
N SER A 48 -2.41 12.68 10.90
CA SER A 48 -3.38 13.57 10.21
C SER A 48 -4.71 13.71 10.95
N ARG A 49 -5.01 12.82 11.92
CA ARG A 49 -6.20 12.90 12.78
C ARG A 49 -5.91 13.51 14.14
N LEU A 50 -4.63 13.64 14.54
CA LEU A 50 -4.21 14.15 15.84
C LEU A 50 -3.71 15.61 15.80
N LEU A 51 -3.17 16.08 14.67
CA LEU A 51 -2.70 17.48 14.51
C LEU A 51 -3.68 18.37 13.70
N GLY A 52 -4.93 17.94 13.56
CA GLY A 52 -5.98 18.63 12.78
C GLY A 52 -6.99 19.44 13.60
N ARG A 53 -6.65 19.82 14.84
CA ARG A 53 -7.36 20.82 15.66
C ARG A 53 -6.36 21.64 16.46
#